data_AF-A0A1E3HAJ3-F1
#
_entry.id   AF-A0A1E3HAJ3-F1
#
_cell.length_a   1.000
_cell.length_b   1.000
_cell.length_c   1.000
_cell.angle_alpha   90.00
_cell.angle_beta   90.00
_cell.angle_gamma   90.00
#
_symmetry.space_group_name_H-M   'P 1'
#
loop_
_entity.id
_entity.type
_entity.pdbx_description
1 polymer ?
#
loop_
_entity_poly.entity_id
_entity_poly.type
_entity_poly.pdbx_seq_one_letter_code
_entity_poly.pdbx_strand_id
1 'polypeptide(L)'
;MTTFNDRNGNLGGTVEDLIKGVDAGTDDSLNGFGGNDIIRAFNGNDRIDAGADADQIFDLDADFTNSNDRIFAGSGNDTIFAGRGADLIDGGTDRDRIDFRASTTAVSVDLAQGIGGGAAASFSAGDRYFSIEEVIGSTFSDTIIGDGIGNFLSGQGGSDRLFAGGGGDSVDGGTGNDLITGDAGDDQLFGGENNDAINGGDDDDLVNGGAGDDILLGGNGDDFIVGDTGNDQIDGGADDDEISGGAGFDDIDGGEGNDLIFDGDDSDAVVGRGGDDIFVAGLGADVYDGGTGIDTIRFNQSAAGVNVTLGTVANGGVGSGTGSTAAAITIATSRTWSDRTPATASPATRPATSSPVFRARTR
;
A
#
# COMPACT_ATOMS: atom_id res chain seq x y z
N MET A 1 40.61 19.57 4.29
CA MET A 1 40.70 18.21 3.74
C MET A 1 41.88 17.47 4.37
N THR A 2 41.63 16.84 5.51
CA THR A 2 42.49 15.77 6.04
C THR A 2 41.92 14.44 5.53
N THR A 3 42.77 13.49 5.12
CA THR A 3 42.28 12.19 4.65
C THR A 3 42.33 11.19 5.80
N PHE A 4 41.19 10.55 6.09
CA PHE A 4 41.10 9.52 7.12
C PHE A 4 40.80 8.16 6.52
N ASN A 5 41.61 7.21 6.97
CA ASN A 5 41.47 5.79 6.71
C ASN A 5 41.30 5.10 8.08
N ASP A 6 40.74 3.89 8.05
CA ASP A 6 40.46 3.00 9.18
C ASP A 6 41.39 3.15 10.43
N ARG A 7 40.77 3.17 11.62
CA ARG A 7 41.43 3.22 12.94
C ARG A 7 42.14 1.92 13.35
N ASN A 8 41.87 0.80 12.68
CA ASN A 8 42.54 -0.49 12.86
C ASN A 8 43.84 -0.60 12.04
N GLY A 9 44.10 0.33 11.11
CA GLY A 9 45.28 0.38 10.25
C GLY A 9 45.31 -0.66 9.13
N ASN A 10 44.14 -1.19 8.75
CA ASN A 10 43.99 -2.29 7.80
C ASN A 10 43.49 -1.78 6.44
N LEU A 11 44.41 -1.26 5.61
CA LEU A 11 44.14 -0.65 4.30
C LEU A 11 43.71 -1.66 3.20
N GLY A 12 42.62 -2.39 3.43
CA GLY A 12 42.10 -3.43 2.52
C GLY A 12 41.53 -4.65 3.24
N GLY A 13 40.63 -4.42 4.19
CA GLY A 13 39.78 -5.48 4.77
C GLY A 13 38.69 -5.97 3.81
N THR A 14 38.01 -7.04 4.24
CA THR A 14 36.69 -7.46 3.76
C THR A 14 35.76 -7.53 4.99
N VAL A 15 35.82 -6.50 5.82
CA VAL A 15 35.36 -6.47 7.22
C VAL A 15 34.88 -5.07 7.53
N GLU A 16 33.70 -4.97 8.14
CA GLU A 16 33.06 -3.74 8.61
C GLU A 16 34.04 -2.83 9.40
N ASP A 17 34.41 -1.67 8.83
CA ASP A 17 35.27 -0.67 9.46
C ASP A 17 34.48 0.58 9.93
N LEU A 18 35.03 1.30 10.92
CA LEU A 18 34.39 2.47 11.54
C LEU A 18 35.20 3.75 11.30
N ILE A 19 34.84 4.46 10.23
CA ILE A 19 35.49 5.66 9.73
C ILE A 19 34.81 6.91 10.32
N LYS A 20 35.61 7.91 10.70
CA LYS A 20 35.13 9.15 11.34
C LYS A 20 36.00 10.34 10.97
N GLY A 21 35.39 11.50 10.71
CA GLY A 21 36.05 12.80 10.74
C GLY A 21 36.68 13.08 12.12
N VAL A 22 37.69 13.95 12.17
CA VAL A 22 38.55 14.09 13.38
C VAL A 22 38.12 15.17 14.35
N ASP A 23 37.64 16.32 13.88
CA ASP A 23 37.25 17.45 14.73
C ASP A 23 36.10 18.23 14.11
N ALA A 24 35.21 18.77 14.95
CA ALA A 24 34.07 19.54 14.51
C ALA A 24 34.49 20.89 13.90
N GLY A 25 34.42 21.03 12.57
CA GLY A 25 34.66 22.27 11.84
C GLY A 25 35.76 22.21 10.77
N THR A 26 36.11 21.03 10.24
CA THR A 26 37.15 20.90 9.20
C THR A 26 36.73 19.94 8.09
N ASP A 27 36.73 20.42 6.84
CA ASP A 27 36.55 19.55 5.67
C ASP A 27 37.49 18.33 5.75
N ASP A 28 36.94 17.14 5.73
CA ASP A 28 37.64 15.87 5.76
C ASP A 28 37.37 15.05 4.48
N SER A 29 38.12 13.96 4.31
CA SER A 29 37.92 12.98 3.25
C SER A 29 37.91 11.60 3.87
N LEU A 30 36.73 10.97 3.82
CA LEU A 30 36.41 9.68 4.41
C LEU A 30 36.22 8.70 3.25
N ASN A 31 36.99 7.62 3.24
CA ASN A 31 36.90 6.60 2.20
C ASN A 31 36.66 5.25 2.88
N GLY A 32 35.65 4.51 2.43
CA GLY A 32 35.42 3.14 2.86
C GLY A 32 36.38 2.15 2.22
N PHE A 33 36.28 0.89 2.64
CA PHE A 33 37.15 -0.19 2.20
C PHE A 33 36.37 -1.34 1.58
N GLY A 34 36.37 -2.52 2.18
CA GLY A 34 35.62 -3.66 1.66
C GLY A 34 34.90 -4.34 2.80
N GLY A 35 33.65 -4.71 2.58
CA GLY A 35 32.67 -5.02 3.60
C GLY A 35 31.96 -3.77 4.12
N ASN A 36 30.74 -3.99 4.65
CA ASN A 36 29.79 -2.97 5.09
C ASN A 36 30.38 -2.01 6.15
N ASP A 37 30.69 -0.79 5.76
CA ASP A 37 31.32 0.21 6.59
C ASP A 37 30.32 1.10 7.36
N ILE A 38 30.79 1.72 8.44
CA ILE A 38 30.08 2.78 9.17
C ILE A 38 30.92 4.05 9.09
N ILE A 39 30.47 5.00 8.27
CA ILE A 39 31.13 6.30 8.04
C ILE A 39 30.39 7.39 8.83
N ARG A 40 31.14 8.30 9.46
CA ARG A 40 30.56 9.46 10.16
C ARG A 40 31.29 10.75 9.81
N ALA A 41 30.63 11.61 9.05
CA ALA A 41 31.00 13.00 8.81
C ALA A 41 30.68 13.85 10.05
N PHE A 42 31.34 15.00 10.21
CA PHE A 42 31.10 15.93 11.32
C PHE A 42 31.57 17.36 11.01
N ASN A 43 30.66 18.32 10.97
CA ASN A 43 30.88 19.76 10.81
C ASN A 43 31.97 20.09 9.78
N GLY A 44 31.64 20.09 8.50
CA GLY A 44 32.60 20.43 7.46
C GLY A 44 32.01 20.35 6.06
N ASN A 45 32.80 20.64 5.03
CA ASN A 45 32.41 20.32 3.66
C ASN A 45 33.14 19.02 3.28
N ASP A 46 32.69 17.91 3.85
CA ASP A 46 33.36 16.63 3.77
C ASP A 46 33.18 15.99 2.38
N ARG A 47 34.11 15.07 2.06
CA ARG A 47 33.93 14.12 0.95
C ARG A 47 33.88 12.72 1.51
N ILE A 48 32.78 12.04 1.26
CA ILE A 48 32.57 10.63 1.55
C ILE A 48 32.60 9.84 0.23
N ASP A 49 33.29 8.71 0.25
CA ASP A 49 33.48 7.79 -0.87
C ASP A 49 33.42 6.38 -0.26
N ALA A 50 32.21 5.83 -0.07
CA ALA A 50 32.02 4.64 0.77
C ALA A 50 32.54 3.37 0.04
N GLY A 51 32.15 3.20 -1.22
CA GLY A 51 32.88 2.42 -2.20
C GLY A 51 32.07 1.25 -2.73
N ALA A 52 32.08 0.13 -2.01
CA ALA A 52 31.35 -1.07 -2.38
C ALA A 52 31.03 -1.92 -1.15
N ASP A 53 30.00 -2.76 -1.28
CA ASP A 53 29.28 -3.42 -0.17
C ASP A 53 28.22 -2.46 0.44
N ALA A 54 27.45 -2.87 1.47
CA ALA A 54 26.25 -2.14 1.91
C ALA A 54 26.51 -1.32 3.18
N ASP A 55 26.78 -0.03 3.00
CA ASP A 55 27.38 0.88 3.97
C ASP A 55 26.34 1.74 4.72
N GLN A 56 26.76 2.29 5.86
CA GLN A 56 25.98 3.26 6.64
C GLN A 56 26.74 4.57 6.79
N ILE A 57 26.23 5.61 6.14
CA ILE A 57 26.82 6.95 6.10
C ILE A 57 26.00 7.86 7.00
N PHE A 58 26.63 8.42 8.02
CA PHE A 58 26.01 9.40 8.91
C PHE A 58 26.60 10.78 8.66
N ASP A 59 25.81 11.67 8.07
CA ASP A 59 25.99 13.11 8.27
C ASP A 59 25.51 13.45 9.71
N LEU A 60 26.37 14.11 10.48
CA LEU A 60 26.11 14.48 11.87
C LEU A 60 26.32 15.98 12.11
N ASP A 61 26.10 16.78 11.08
CA ASP A 61 26.38 18.21 11.09
C ASP A 61 25.41 19.00 11.96
N ALA A 62 25.97 20.01 12.63
CA ALA A 62 25.29 20.84 13.62
C ALA A 62 25.10 22.29 13.14
N ASP A 63 25.83 22.73 12.13
CA ASP A 63 25.68 24.03 11.46
C ASP A 63 24.88 23.86 10.15
N PHE A 64 24.39 24.95 9.56
CA PHE A 64 23.69 24.97 8.26
C PHE A 64 24.46 25.81 7.21
N THR A 65 25.65 26.31 7.54
CA THR A 65 26.30 27.39 6.77
C THR A 65 27.70 27.09 6.22
N ASN A 66 28.33 26.00 6.66
CA ASN A 66 29.62 25.50 6.12
C ASN A 66 29.67 23.97 6.26
N SER A 67 28.54 23.33 5.98
CA SER A 67 28.24 21.92 6.18
C SER A 67 27.64 21.40 4.87
N ASN A 68 28.47 21.29 3.83
CA ASN A 68 27.99 21.01 2.46
C ASN A 68 28.81 19.85 1.90
N ASP A 69 28.34 18.66 2.19
CA ASP A 69 29.01 17.40 1.95
C ASP A 69 28.88 16.93 0.51
N ARG A 70 29.78 16.03 0.13
CA ARG A 70 29.65 15.25 -1.10
C ARG A 70 29.76 13.77 -0.74
N ILE A 71 28.62 13.11 -0.74
CA ILE A 71 28.46 11.70 -0.44
C ILE A 71 28.37 10.94 -1.76
N PHE A 72 29.31 10.01 -1.95
CA PHE A 72 29.25 8.97 -2.97
C PHE A 72 29.19 7.66 -2.19
N ALA A 73 28.05 6.97 -2.25
CA ALA A 73 27.85 5.73 -1.50
C ALA A 73 28.56 4.59 -2.25
N GLY A 74 28.06 4.17 -3.41
CA GLY A 74 28.87 3.55 -4.46
C GLY A 74 28.19 2.37 -5.16
N SER A 75 28.35 1.17 -4.60
CA SER A 75 27.70 -0.03 -5.12
C SER A 75 27.36 -1.01 -4.00
N GLY A 76 26.08 -1.22 -3.79
CA GLY A 76 25.54 -1.90 -2.62
C GLY A 76 24.18 -1.31 -2.29
N ASN A 77 23.57 -1.75 -1.20
CA ASN A 77 22.33 -1.12 -0.72
C ASN A 77 22.69 -0.22 0.44
N ASP A 78 23.07 1.02 0.15
CA ASP A 78 23.62 1.93 1.15
C ASP A 78 22.51 2.66 1.92
N THR A 79 22.84 3.12 3.13
CA THR A 79 21.93 3.94 3.94
C THR A 79 22.62 5.23 4.38
N ILE A 80 22.12 6.34 3.87
CA ILE A 80 22.55 7.71 4.18
C ILE A 80 21.59 8.30 5.22
N PHE A 81 22.06 8.47 6.45
CA PHE A 81 21.37 9.25 7.47
C PHE A 81 21.67 10.72 7.22
N ALA A 82 20.67 11.47 6.75
CA ALA A 82 20.81 12.87 6.41
C ALA A 82 21.00 13.74 7.66
N GLY A 83 21.81 14.78 7.55
CA GLY A 83 22.07 15.75 8.59
C GLY A 83 21.76 17.17 8.12
N ARG A 84 22.74 18.07 8.16
CA ARG A 84 22.48 19.50 7.93
C ARG A 84 23.41 20.06 6.87
N GLY A 85 22.85 20.35 5.72
CA GLY A 85 23.61 21.03 4.70
C GLY A 85 22.79 21.54 3.54
N ALA A 86 23.50 21.68 2.43
CA ALA A 86 22.91 21.65 1.10
C ALA A 86 23.85 20.76 0.29
N ASP A 87 23.56 19.47 0.37
CA ASP A 87 24.51 18.39 0.14
C ASP A 87 24.42 17.82 -1.27
N LEU A 88 25.47 17.12 -1.70
CA LEU A 88 25.46 16.37 -2.94
C LEU A 88 25.54 14.89 -2.60
N ILE A 89 24.43 14.17 -2.80
CA ILE A 89 24.28 12.77 -2.43
C ILE A 89 24.07 11.96 -3.71
N ASP A 90 24.93 10.97 -3.91
CA ASP A 90 24.95 10.03 -5.04
C ASP A 90 25.01 8.62 -4.45
N GLY A 91 23.91 7.88 -4.48
CA GLY A 91 23.87 6.50 -3.97
C GLY A 91 24.69 5.56 -4.86
N GLY A 92 24.56 5.73 -6.18
CA GLY A 92 25.40 5.07 -7.17
C GLY A 92 24.67 3.94 -7.89
N THR A 93 24.78 2.70 -7.39
CA THR A 93 24.17 1.51 -8.00
C THR A 93 23.67 0.50 -6.97
N ASP A 94 22.59 -0.19 -7.36
CA ASP A 94 21.78 -1.14 -6.59
C ASP A 94 20.55 -0.46 -5.97
N ARG A 95 20.33 -0.42 -4.65
CA ARG A 95 19.16 0.26 -4.05
C ARG A 95 19.55 1.06 -2.82
N ASP A 96 19.57 2.38 -2.95
CA ASP A 96 20.12 3.29 -1.96
C ASP A 96 19.05 4.09 -1.21
N ARG A 97 19.24 4.21 0.10
CA ARG A 97 18.30 4.82 1.04
C ARG A 97 18.82 6.13 1.60
N ILE A 98 17.96 7.15 1.63
CA ILE A 98 18.13 8.34 2.47
C ILE A 98 17.12 8.35 3.64
N ASP A 99 17.61 8.66 4.84
CA ASP A 99 16.85 8.59 6.10
C ASP A 99 16.83 9.97 6.79
N PHE A 100 15.64 10.59 6.80
CA PHE A 100 15.39 11.91 7.37
C PHE A 100 14.72 11.87 8.75
N ARG A 101 14.60 10.71 9.41
CA ARG A 101 13.89 10.57 10.70
C ARG A 101 14.50 11.41 11.84
N ALA A 102 15.75 11.84 11.69
CA ALA A 102 16.43 12.74 12.62
C ALA A 102 16.12 14.22 12.39
N SER A 103 15.47 14.58 11.27
CA SER A 103 15.11 15.96 10.94
C SER A 103 14.13 16.53 11.94
N THR A 104 14.40 17.76 12.39
CA THR A 104 13.56 18.47 13.38
C THR A 104 12.44 19.31 12.75
N THR A 105 12.27 19.22 11.43
CA THR A 105 11.21 19.87 10.65
C THR A 105 10.92 19.03 9.41
N ALA A 106 9.75 19.23 8.81
CA ALA A 106 9.40 18.63 7.53
C ALA A 106 10.50 18.77 6.45
N VAL A 107 10.72 17.68 5.73
CA VAL A 107 11.58 17.58 4.54
C VAL A 107 10.78 17.72 3.26
N SER A 108 11.48 18.06 2.19
CA SER A 108 10.93 18.06 0.85
C SER A 108 11.95 17.45 -0.08
N VAL A 109 11.61 16.33 -0.71
CA VAL A 109 12.47 15.51 -1.54
C VAL A 109 11.80 15.35 -2.89
N ASP A 110 12.54 15.59 -3.97
CA ASP A 110 12.09 15.42 -5.35
C ASP A 110 13.19 14.69 -6.11
N LEU A 111 13.03 13.38 -6.26
CA LEU A 111 13.98 12.49 -6.93
C LEU A 111 13.94 12.72 -8.45
N ALA A 112 12.75 12.92 -9.04
CA ALA A 112 12.57 13.26 -10.46
C ALA A 112 13.37 14.49 -10.92
N GLN A 113 13.52 15.51 -10.06
CA GLN A 113 14.37 16.69 -10.30
C GLN A 113 15.77 16.60 -9.66
N GLY A 114 16.01 15.60 -8.79
CA GLY A 114 17.22 15.44 -8.01
C GLY A 114 17.50 16.65 -7.11
N ILE A 115 16.50 17.09 -6.34
CA ILE A 115 16.59 18.25 -5.43
C ILE A 115 15.96 18.00 -4.06
N GLY A 116 16.59 18.57 -3.03
CA GLY A 116 16.01 18.74 -1.71
C GLY A 116 15.54 20.18 -1.46
N GLY A 117 14.50 20.32 -0.63
CA GLY A 117 13.90 21.59 -0.26
C GLY A 117 13.47 21.66 1.21
N GLY A 118 12.35 22.32 1.48
CA GLY A 118 11.79 22.48 2.83
C GLY A 118 12.19 23.79 3.51
N ALA A 119 12.01 23.84 4.84
CA ALA A 119 12.41 25.00 5.65
C ALA A 119 13.94 25.10 5.78
N ALA A 120 14.47 26.30 6.05
CA ALA A 120 15.92 26.52 6.22
C ALA A 120 16.56 25.84 7.46
N ALA A 121 15.81 25.00 8.17
CA ALA A 121 16.29 24.15 9.26
C ALA A 121 16.01 22.65 8.99
N SER A 122 15.50 22.34 7.80
CA SER A 122 15.23 20.99 7.33
C SER A 122 16.51 20.31 6.86
N PHE A 123 16.53 18.99 6.96
CA PHE A 123 17.70 18.20 6.60
C PHE A 123 17.81 17.97 5.09
N SER A 124 16.74 18.26 4.33
CA SER A 124 16.76 18.26 2.86
C SER A 124 17.12 19.62 2.22
N ALA A 125 17.50 20.63 3.01
CA ALA A 125 17.34 22.05 2.63
C ALA A 125 18.37 22.61 1.62
N GLY A 126 18.23 22.21 0.35
CA GLY A 126 19.07 22.65 -0.77
C GLY A 126 19.92 21.54 -1.38
N ASP A 127 19.69 20.30 -0.96
CA ASP A 127 20.41 19.12 -1.40
C ASP A 127 20.20 18.80 -2.88
N ARG A 128 21.01 17.87 -3.36
CA ARG A 128 20.91 17.25 -4.67
C ARG A 128 21.09 15.75 -4.57
N TYR A 129 20.09 15.02 -5.07
CA TYR A 129 20.05 13.56 -5.07
C TYR A 129 20.35 13.01 -6.48
N PHE A 130 21.06 11.88 -6.52
CA PHE A 130 21.38 11.08 -7.71
C PHE A 130 21.39 9.60 -7.31
N SER A 131 20.78 8.72 -8.11
CA SER A 131 20.67 7.28 -7.80
C SER A 131 20.26 7.03 -6.34
N ILE A 132 19.05 7.45 -5.98
CA ILE A 132 18.43 7.18 -4.69
C ILE A 132 17.05 6.63 -5.02
N GLU A 133 16.71 5.48 -4.45
CA GLU A 133 15.44 4.79 -4.72
C GLU A 133 14.60 4.61 -3.46
N GLU A 134 15.15 4.88 -2.26
CA GLU A 134 14.40 4.80 -1.01
C GLU A 134 14.52 6.07 -0.17
N VAL A 135 13.39 6.59 0.30
CA VAL A 135 13.31 7.80 1.12
C VAL A 135 12.45 7.52 2.36
N ILE A 136 13.04 7.69 3.54
CA ILE A 136 12.28 7.72 4.79
C ILE A 136 12.20 9.16 5.28
N GLY A 137 10.97 9.63 5.47
CA GLY A 137 10.63 10.95 5.99
C GLY A 137 11.01 11.20 7.44
N SER A 138 10.55 12.33 7.93
CA SER A 138 10.72 12.84 9.28
C SER A 138 9.57 12.37 10.19
N THR A 139 9.12 13.20 11.13
CA THR A 139 7.86 12.98 11.88
C THR A 139 7.00 14.24 11.82
N PHE A 140 6.96 14.85 10.64
CA PHE A 140 6.26 16.10 10.32
C PHE A 140 5.76 16.02 8.87
N SER A 141 4.71 16.79 8.54
CA SER A 141 4.13 16.91 7.19
C SER A 141 5.15 17.14 6.07
N ASP A 142 5.61 16.05 5.47
CA ASP A 142 6.66 16.01 4.46
C ASP A 142 6.10 16.16 3.04
N THR A 143 6.99 16.26 2.06
CA THR A 143 6.62 16.14 0.64
C THR A 143 7.71 15.37 -0.08
N ILE A 144 7.41 14.14 -0.46
CA ILE A 144 8.34 13.22 -1.11
C ILE A 144 7.78 12.90 -2.49
N ILE A 145 8.58 13.18 -3.51
CA ILE A 145 8.28 12.88 -4.91
C ILE A 145 9.37 11.93 -5.39
N GLY A 146 8.97 10.77 -5.88
CA GLY A 146 9.84 9.79 -6.50
C GLY A 146 10.29 10.20 -7.91
N ASP A 147 10.71 9.24 -8.72
CA ASP A 147 11.17 9.46 -10.08
C ASP A 147 10.47 8.60 -11.14
N GLY A 148 11.20 7.88 -12.00
CA GLY A 148 10.63 7.06 -13.07
C GLY A 148 11.13 5.61 -13.01
N ILE A 149 11.49 5.15 -11.82
CA ILE A 149 11.88 3.79 -11.48
C ILE A 149 11.28 3.40 -10.11
N GLY A 150 11.14 2.09 -9.86
CA GLY A 150 10.59 1.52 -8.62
C GLY A 150 11.22 2.02 -7.31
N ASN A 151 10.56 2.99 -6.66
CA ASN A 151 10.92 3.66 -5.43
C ASN A 151 10.30 3.01 -4.18
N PHE A 152 10.86 3.32 -3.00
CA PHE A 152 10.31 2.99 -1.68
C PHE A 152 10.19 4.28 -0.86
N LEU A 153 8.98 4.75 -0.60
CA LEU A 153 8.73 6.03 0.06
C LEU A 153 8.00 5.80 1.39
N SER A 154 8.44 6.45 2.46
CA SER A 154 7.76 6.38 3.76
C SER A 154 7.61 7.78 4.38
N GLY A 155 6.37 8.21 4.63
CA GLY A 155 6.06 9.47 5.31
C GLY A 155 6.35 9.42 6.81
N GLN A 156 6.18 8.24 7.41
CA GLN A 156 6.31 7.88 8.82
C GLN A 156 5.27 8.53 9.75
N GLY A 157 5.08 9.83 9.67
CA GLY A 157 4.03 10.47 10.45
C GLY A 157 3.99 11.97 10.35
N GLY A 158 2.81 12.51 10.10
CA GLY A 158 2.64 13.90 9.75
C GLY A 158 1.28 14.12 9.09
N SER A 159 1.32 14.73 7.93
CA SER A 159 0.21 14.82 6.98
C SER A 159 0.91 15.06 5.68
N ASP A 160 1.37 13.95 5.12
CA ASP A 160 2.44 13.87 4.17
C ASP A 160 1.90 13.93 2.74
N ARG A 161 2.79 14.18 1.79
CA ARG A 161 2.45 14.24 0.37
C ARG A 161 3.43 13.37 -0.37
N LEU A 162 3.00 12.17 -0.71
CA LEU A 162 3.82 11.12 -1.30
C LEU A 162 3.36 10.91 -2.75
N PHE A 163 4.23 11.20 -3.69
CA PHE A 163 4.01 10.97 -5.12
C PHE A 163 5.06 9.95 -5.57
N ALA A 164 4.64 8.77 -5.99
CA ALA A 164 5.53 7.66 -6.30
C ALA A 164 6.19 7.91 -7.67
N GLY A 165 5.40 7.97 -8.73
CA GLY A 165 5.69 8.70 -9.96
C GLY A 165 5.73 7.83 -11.21
N GLY A 166 6.48 6.74 -11.20
CA GLY A 166 6.48 5.82 -12.33
C GLY A 166 7.42 4.64 -12.18
N GLY A 167 6.92 3.44 -12.45
CA GLY A 167 7.54 2.20 -12.01
C GLY A 167 6.59 1.51 -11.03
N GLY A 168 6.96 0.31 -10.56
CA GLY A 168 6.24 -0.33 -9.47
C GLY A 168 6.89 0.06 -8.14
N ASP A 169 6.21 0.92 -7.40
CA ASP A 169 6.65 1.59 -6.19
C ASP A 169 6.05 0.96 -4.93
N SER A 170 6.56 1.37 -3.76
CA SER A 170 6.01 1.00 -2.46
C SER A 170 5.97 2.22 -1.56
N VAL A 171 4.77 2.62 -1.14
CA VAL A 171 4.52 3.85 -0.40
C VAL A 171 3.78 3.56 0.91
N ASP A 172 4.29 4.09 2.02
CA ASP A 172 3.74 3.96 3.38
C ASP A 172 3.60 5.37 3.99
N GLY A 173 2.36 5.89 4.10
CA GLY A 173 2.08 7.17 4.74
C GLY A 173 2.48 7.16 6.22
N GLY A 174 1.85 6.27 6.97
CA GLY A 174 2.23 5.87 8.32
C GLY A 174 1.23 6.36 9.36
N THR A 175 1.30 7.63 9.77
CA THR A 175 0.42 8.18 10.81
C THR A 175 0.06 9.65 10.60
N GLY A 176 -1.23 9.93 10.52
CA GLY A 176 -1.76 11.26 10.21
C GLY A 176 -2.43 11.26 8.84
N ASN A 177 -2.95 12.42 8.42
CA ASN A 177 -3.77 12.51 7.21
C ASN A 177 -2.91 12.72 5.96
N ASP A 178 -2.64 11.65 5.24
CA ASP A 178 -1.68 11.62 4.13
C ASP A 178 -2.37 11.72 2.76
N LEU A 179 -1.63 12.23 1.77
CA LEU A 179 -2.00 12.22 0.36
C LEU A 179 -0.97 11.40 -0.41
N ILE A 180 -1.42 10.28 -0.97
CA ILE A 180 -0.61 9.32 -1.71
C ILE A 180 -1.08 9.27 -3.18
N THR A 181 -0.14 9.16 -4.11
CA THR A 181 -0.42 8.96 -5.54
C THR A 181 0.65 8.06 -6.13
N GLY A 182 0.25 6.93 -6.74
CA GLY A 182 1.15 6.02 -7.45
C GLY A 182 1.64 6.59 -8.79
N ASP A 183 0.71 7.14 -9.55
CA ASP A 183 0.85 7.64 -10.93
C ASP A 183 0.88 6.52 -12.01
N ALA A 184 1.93 5.70 -12.16
CA ALA A 184 1.97 4.70 -13.25
C ALA A 184 2.92 3.50 -13.06
N GLY A 185 2.34 2.30 -13.02
CA GLY A 185 3.01 1.01 -12.84
C GLY A 185 2.54 0.29 -11.58
N ASP A 186 2.65 -1.05 -11.53
CA ASP A 186 2.07 -1.90 -10.46
C ASP A 186 2.53 -1.47 -9.04
N ASP A 187 1.75 -0.66 -8.32
CA ASP A 187 2.14 -0.01 -7.07
C ASP A 187 1.61 -0.73 -5.80
N GLN A 188 2.24 -0.44 -4.66
CA GLN A 188 1.77 -0.83 -3.32
C GLN A 188 1.66 0.38 -2.40
N LEU A 189 0.44 0.86 -2.20
CA LEU A 189 0.13 2.11 -1.49
C LEU A 189 -0.61 1.82 -0.18
N PHE A 190 -0.04 2.27 0.94
CA PHE A 190 -0.59 2.13 2.28
C PHE A 190 -0.75 3.50 2.94
N GLY A 191 -1.97 3.84 3.39
CA GLY A 191 -2.27 5.05 4.16
C GLY A 191 -1.70 4.95 5.58
N GLY A 192 -2.37 4.18 6.44
CA GLY A 192 -1.89 3.81 7.77
C GLY A 192 -2.89 4.11 8.89
N GLU A 193 -2.54 5.04 9.80
CA GLU A 193 -3.45 5.56 10.82
C GLU A 193 -3.94 6.98 10.46
N ASN A 194 -5.24 7.22 10.60
CA ASN A 194 -5.98 8.46 10.29
C ASN A 194 -6.48 8.53 8.84
N ASN A 195 -7.19 9.62 8.50
CA ASN A 195 -7.99 9.70 7.29
C ASN A 195 -7.14 10.12 6.08
N ASP A 196 -6.94 9.17 5.17
CA ASP A 196 -6.00 9.29 4.05
C ASP A 196 -6.71 9.48 2.72
N ALA A 197 -5.95 9.97 1.73
CA ALA A 197 -6.40 10.08 0.35
C ALA A 197 -5.37 9.40 -0.57
N ILE A 198 -5.74 8.27 -1.15
CA ILE A 198 -4.87 7.44 -1.97
C ILE A 198 -5.47 7.34 -3.38
N ASN A 199 -4.59 7.45 -4.38
CA ASN A 199 -4.89 7.18 -5.77
C ASN A 199 -3.79 6.24 -6.30
N GLY A 200 -4.16 5.11 -6.88
CA GLY A 200 -3.26 4.26 -7.67
C GLY A 200 -2.76 5.02 -8.90
N GLY A 201 -3.30 4.70 -10.07
CA GLY A 201 -3.17 5.54 -11.26
C GLY A 201 -3.46 4.81 -12.57
N ASP A 202 -2.38 4.38 -13.22
CA ASP A 202 -2.36 3.54 -14.42
C ASP A 202 -1.58 2.24 -14.09
N ASP A 203 -2.06 1.10 -14.58
CA ASP A 203 -1.58 -0.28 -14.32
C ASP A 203 -2.11 -0.89 -12.98
N ASP A 204 -1.84 -2.18 -12.70
CA ASP A 204 -2.55 -2.98 -11.68
C ASP A 204 -2.06 -2.69 -10.22
N ASP A 205 -2.83 -1.98 -9.41
CA ASP A 205 -2.39 -1.45 -8.11
C ASP A 205 -2.90 -2.21 -6.86
N LEU A 206 -2.13 -2.12 -5.76
CA LEU A 206 -2.57 -2.46 -4.41
C LEU A 206 -2.76 -1.19 -3.58
N VAL A 207 -4.00 -0.92 -3.15
CA VAL A 207 -4.39 0.25 -2.36
C VAL A 207 -4.98 -0.18 -1.01
N ASN A 208 -4.40 0.29 0.10
CA ASN A 208 -4.89 0.05 1.45
C ASN A 208 -5.00 1.37 2.23
N GLY A 209 -6.20 1.73 2.67
CA GLY A 209 -6.44 2.91 3.52
C GLY A 209 -5.91 2.67 4.93
N GLY A 210 -6.58 1.78 5.67
CA GLY A 210 -6.10 1.26 6.95
C GLY A 210 -7.03 1.62 8.11
N ALA A 211 -6.76 2.74 8.78
CA ALA A 211 -7.47 3.11 10.00
C ALA A 211 -7.85 4.60 10.05
N GLY A 212 -8.78 5.00 9.19
CA GLY A 212 -9.38 6.32 9.10
C GLY A 212 -10.70 6.26 8.33
N ASP A 213 -11.41 7.38 8.18
CA ASP A 213 -12.44 7.47 7.13
C ASP A 213 -11.73 7.93 5.84
N ASP A 214 -11.37 6.97 4.98
CA ASP A 214 -10.40 7.15 3.89
C ASP A 214 -11.06 7.45 2.54
N ILE A 215 -10.27 7.95 1.58
CA ILE A 215 -10.66 8.12 0.17
C ILE A 215 -9.69 7.34 -0.69
N LEU A 216 -10.16 6.25 -1.29
CA LEU A 216 -9.36 5.32 -2.09
C LEU A 216 -9.85 5.33 -3.53
N LEU A 217 -8.93 5.57 -4.46
CA LEU A 217 -9.14 5.47 -5.90
C LEU A 217 -8.14 4.43 -6.43
N GLY A 218 -8.60 3.43 -7.17
CA GLY A 218 -7.73 2.54 -7.94
C GLY A 218 -7.17 3.30 -9.14
N GLY A 219 -7.82 3.19 -10.28
CA GLY A 219 -7.57 4.05 -11.44
C GLY A 219 -7.92 3.40 -12.77
N ASN A 220 -6.89 2.91 -13.47
CA ASN A 220 -7.01 2.06 -14.65
C ASN A 220 -6.12 0.83 -14.44
N GLY A 221 -6.69 -0.34 -14.20
CA GLY A 221 -5.96 -1.56 -13.85
C GLY A 221 -6.91 -2.63 -13.33
N ASP A 222 -6.44 -3.87 -13.17
CA ASP A 222 -7.17 -4.87 -12.37
C ASP A 222 -6.78 -4.67 -10.88
N ASP A 223 -7.39 -3.70 -10.18
CA ASP A 223 -6.89 -3.20 -8.88
C ASP A 223 -7.32 -4.04 -7.66
N PHE A 224 -6.53 -3.99 -6.57
CA PHE A 224 -6.86 -4.59 -5.27
C PHE A 224 -6.96 -3.51 -4.18
N ILE A 225 -8.19 -3.21 -3.73
CA ILE A 225 -8.47 -2.08 -2.82
C ILE A 225 -9.04 -2.55 -1.47
N VAL A 226 -8.53 -2.01 -0.36
CA VAL A 226 -8.97 -2.31 1.00
C VAL A 226 -9.11 -1.04 1.85
N GLY A 227 -10.32 -0.73 2.34
CA GLY A 227 -10.56 0.33 3.33
C GLY A 227 -10.05 -0.01 4.73
N ASP A 228 -10.28 -1.25 5.15
CA ASP A 228 -9.98 -1.82 6.47
C ASP A 228 -10.90 -1.31 7.61
N THR A 229 -10.68 -0.13 8.18
CA THR A 229 -11.47 0.36 9.34
C THR A 229 -11.78 1.85 9.35
N GLY A 230 -13.00 2.19 8.94
CA GLY A 230 -13.59 3.52 9.11
C GLY A 230 -14.88 3.67 8.33
N ASN A 231 -15.10 4.81 7.68
CA ASN A 231 -16.27 5.00 6.81
C ASN A 231 -15.73 5.43 5.44
N ASP A 232 -15.35 4.44 4.64
CA ASP A 232 -14.43 4.65 3.53
C ASP A 232 -15.17 4.99 2.24
N GLN A 233 -14.59 5.87 1.44
CA GLN A 233 -15.08 6.18 0.10
C GLN A 233 -14.14 5.52 -0.93
N ILE A 234 -14.65 4.54 -1.66
CA ILE A 234 -13.86 3.72 -2.58
C ILE A 234 -14.41 3.86 -4.01
N ASP A 235 -13.55 4.07 -5.01
CA ASP A 235 -13.84 4.03 -6.45
C ASP A 235 -12.76 3.14 -7.08
N GLY A 236 -13.13 1.95 -7.58
CA GLY A 236 -12.19 1.03 -8.25
C GLY A 236 -11.63 1.65 -9.51
N GLY A 237 -12.51 1.89 -10.49
CA GLY A 237 -12.25 2.76 -11.62
C GLY A 237 -12.59 2.12 -12.96
N ALA A 238 -11.62 1.44 -13.56
CA ALA A 238 -11.73 0.84 -14.89
C ALA A 238 -10.85 -0.40 -15.04
N ASP A 239 -11.40 -1.42 -15.72
CA ASP A 239 -10.94 -2.82 -15.76
C ASP A 239 -11.37 -3.63 -14.49
N ASP A 240 -10.96 -4.89 -14.28
CA ASP A 240 -11.67 -5.85 -13.40
C ASP A 240 -11.18 -5.86 -11.92
N ASP A 241 -11.80 -5.08 -11.02
CA ASP A 241 -11.32 -4.83 -9.65
C ASP A 241 -11.69 -5.88 -8.57
N GLU A 242 -10.86 -6.04 -7.52
CA GLU A 242 -11.19 -6.72 -6.24
C GLU A 242 -11.17 -5.74 -5.05
N ILE A 243 -12.34 -5.41 -4.51
CA ILE A 243 -12.54 -4.37 -3.49
C ILE A 243 -13.05 -4.96 -2.17
N SER A 244 -12.49 -4.49 -1.05
CA SER A 244 -12.99 -4.73 0.31
C SER A 244 -13.21 -3.41 1.03
N GLY A 245 -14.43 -3.09 1.45
CA GLY A 245 -14.71 -1.96 2.35
C GLY A 245 -14.04 -2.19 3.70
N GLY A 246 -14.68 -2.99 4.55
CA GLY A 246 -14.04 -3.50 5.76
C GLY A 246 -14.98 -3.46 6.96
N ALA A 247 -14.87 -2.41 7.77
CA ALA A 247 -15.71 -2.24 8.95
C ALA A 247 -16.11 -0.78 9.18
N GLY A 248 -17.33 -0.45 8.75
CA GLY A 248 -18.06 0.76 9.14
C GLY A 248 -19.22 1.10 8.19
N PHE A 249 -19.25 2.32 7.65
CA PHE A 249 -20.33 2.75 6.76
C PHE A 249 -19.75 3.22 5.43
N ASP A 250 -19.43 2.26 4.57
CA ASP A 250 -18.62 2.50 3.39
C ASP A 250 -19.48 2.93 2.18
N ASP A 251 -18.91 3.75 1.29
CA ASP A 251 -19.50 4.19 0.01
C ASP A 251 -18.58 3.69 -1.12
N ILE A 252 -18.93 2.53 -1.67
CA ILE A 252 -18.11 1.76 -2.61
C ILE A 252 -18.71 1.86 -4.01
N ASP A 253 -17.88 2.28 -4.96
CA ASP A 253 -18.12 2.24 -6.39
C ASP A 253 -17.10 1.27 -7.02
N GLY A 254 -17.60 0.29 -7.78
CA GLY A 254 -16.78 -0.67 -8.52
C GLY A 254 -16.08 0.03 -9.68
N GLY A 255 -16.77 0.17 -10.81
CA GLY A 255 -16.24 0.97 -11.91
C GLY A 255 -16.74 0.52 -13.27
N GLU A 256 -15.87 0.53 -14.26
CA GLU A 256 -16.13 -0.09 -15.57
C GLU A 256 -15.37 -1.43 -15.67
N GLY A 257 -15.82 -2.44 -14.93
CA GLY A 257 -15.16 -3.75 -14.83
C GLY A 257 -16.12 -4.94 -14.74
N ASN A 258 -15.65 -6.07 -14.18
CA ASN A 258 -16.47 -7.20 -13.74
C ASN A 258 -16.14 -7.51 -12.27
N ASP A 259 -16.55 -6.60 -11.40
CA ASP A 259 -15.86 -6.38 -10.13
C ASP A 259 -16.17 -7.45 -9.07
N LEU A 260 -15.25 -7.68 -8.14
CA LEU A 260 -15.45 -8.52 -6.97
C LEU A 260 -15.44 -7.67 -5.70
N ILE A 261 -16.63 -7.32 -5.22
CA ILE A 261 -16.79 -6.41 -4.09
C ILE A 261 -17.23 -7.15 -2.83
N PHE A 262 -16.45 -7.00 -1.76
CA PHE A 262 -16.77 -7.35 -0.39
C PHE A 262 -17.09 -6.05 0.36
N ASP A 263 -18.33 -5.88 0.82
CA ASP A 263 -18.72 -4.68 1.59
C ASP A 263 -18.14 -4.72 3.01
N GLY A 264 -18.40 -5.79 3.76
CA GLY A 264 -17.81 -6.01 5.08
C GLY A 264 -18.82 -5.93 6.23
N ASP A 265 -18.43 -5.29 7.32
CA ASP A 265 -19.24 -5.11 8.53
C ASP A 265 -19.85 -3.69 8.59
N ASP A 266 -21.08 -3.60 9.12
CA ASP A 266 -21.89 -2.41 9.44
C ASP A 266 -23.02 -1.99 8.46
N SER A 267 -22.95 -0.98 7.57
CA SER A 267 -24.10 -0.69 6.64
C SER A 267 -23.77 0.21 5.45
N ASP A 268 -23.50 -0.43 4.32
CA ASP A 268 -22.73 0.19 3.24
C ASP A 268 -23.60 0.59 2.04
N ALA A 269 -23.09 1.48 1.20
CA ALA A 269 -23.61 1.77 -0.12
C ALA A 269 -22.63 1.20 -1.14
N VAL A 270 -23.13 0.43 -2.10
CA VAL A 270 -22.32 -0.31 -3.07
C VAL A 270 -22.93 -0.16 -4.46
N VAL A 271 -22.15 0.27 -5.43
CA VAL A 271 -22.54 0.38 -6.83
C VAL A 271 -21.51 -0.36 -7.67
N GLY A 272 -21.92 -1.21 -8.60
CA GLY A 272 -20.99 -1.86 -9.53
C GLY A 272 -20.74 -1.05 -10.80
N ARG A 273 -21.80 -0.39 -11.32
CA ARG A 273 -21.87 0.36 -12.58
C ARG A 273 -21.65 -0.48 -13.84
N GLY A 274 -20.44 -1.00 -14.02
CA GLY A 274 -19.90 -1.65 -15.22
C GLY A 274 -20.53 -3.01 -15.51
N GLY A 275 -19.72 -3.98 -15.90
CA GLY A 275 -20.11 -5.26 -16.51
C GLY A 275 -20.82 -6.27 -15.59
N ASP A 276 -20.28 -7.49 -15.49
CA ASP A 276 -20.96 -8.65 -14.88
C ASP A 276 -20.50 -8.89 -13.41
N ASP A 277 -20.79 -7.94 -12.52
CA ASP A 277 -20.21 -7.84 -11.16
C ASP A 277 -20.58 -8.96 -10.17
N ILE A 278 -19.81 -9.03 -9.08
CA ILE A 278 -19.99 -9.95 -7.97
C ILE A 278 -19.95 -9.21 -6.63
N PHE A 279 -21.10 -9.09 -5.96
CA PHE A 279 -21.19 -8.58 -4.60
C PHE A 279 -21.17 -9.74 -3.57
N VAL A 280 -20.32 -9.66 -2.54
CA VAL A 280 -20.20 -10.63 -1.46
C VAL A 280 -20.66 -10.00 -0.13
N ALA A 281 -21.98 -10.01 0.06
CA ALA A 281 -22.65 -9.37 1.19
C ALA A 281 -22.20 -9.89 2.58
N GLY A 282 -21.71 -8.96 3.41
CA GLY A 282 -21.21 -9.14 4.76
C GLY A 282 -22.27 -9.01 5.86
N LEU A 283 -22.11 -8.10 6.82
CA LEU A 283 -22.95 -7.95 8.01
C LEU A 283 -23.58 -6.55 8.16
N GLY A 284 -24.77 -6.34 7.60
CA GLY A 284 -25.37 -5.02 7.81
C GLY A 284 -26.74 -4.71 7.26
N ALA A 285 -27.00 -3.41 7.11
CA ALA A 285 -28.17 -2.84 6.45
C ALA A 285 -27.83 -2.17 5.10
N ASP A 286 -26.87 -2.77 4.41
CA ASP A 286 -26.26 -2.56 3.09
C ASP A 286 -27.20 -2.21 1.91
N VAL A 287 -26.71 -1.50 0.89
CA VAL A 287 -27.45 -1.08 -0.31
C VAL A 287 -26.63 -1.37 -1.57
N TYR A 288 -27.15 -2.20 -2.49
CA TYR A 288 -26.47 -2.53 -3.76
C TYR A 288 -27.23 -2.00 -4.99
N ASP A 289 -26.52 -1.41 -5.95
CA ASP A 289 -27.00 -1.17 -7.31
C ASP A 289 -26.00 -1.74 -8.34
N GLY A 290 -26.35 -2.86 -8.96
CA GLY A 290 -25.46 -3.55 -9.91
C GLY A 290 -25.27 -2.85 -11.26
N GLY A 291 -25.95 -1.73 -11.54
CA GLY A 291 -25.66 -0.96 -12.75
C GLY A 291 -26.04 -1.68 -14.06
N THR A 292 -25.05 -2.09 -14.86
CA THR A 292 -25.23 -2.48 -16.28
C THR A 292 -24.56 -3.78 -16.73
N GLY A 293 -24.95 -4.94 -16.17
CA GLY A 293 -24.67 -6.22 -16.83
C GLY A 293 -25.52 -7.38 -16.33
N ILE A 294 -24.84 -8.47 -15.93
CA ILE A 294 -25.42 -9.65 -15.27
C ILE A 294 -24.73 -9.86 -13.91
N ASP A 295 -24.90 -8.84 -13.09
CA ASP A 295 -24.41 -8.68 -11.74
C ASP A 295 -25.00 -9.75 -10.78
N THR A 296 -24.20 -10.17 -9.79
CA THR A 296 -24.45 -11.34 -8.93
C THR A 296 -24.17 -11.09 -7.46
N ILE A 297 -25.21 -11.09 -6.60
CA ILE A 297 -25.02 -11.03 -5.14
C ILE A 297 -24.94 -12.42 -4.49
N ARG A 298 -23.96 -12.58 -3.60
CA ARG A 298 -23.65 -13.80 -2.84
C ARG A 298 -23.81 -13.54 -1.34
N PHE A 299 -24.63 -14.38 -0.68
CA PHE A 299 -24.91 -14.31 0.76
C PHE A 299 -24.23 -15.44 1.55
N ASN A 300 -23.06 -15.89 1.13
CA ASN A 300 -22.36 -17.02 1.73
C ASN A 300 -21.82 -16.73 3.14
N GLN A 301 -21.72 -15.45 3.54
CA GLN A 301 -21.31 -15.05 4.89
C GLN A 301 -22.48 -15.02 5.90
N SER A 302 -23.73 -14.86 5.43
CA SER A 302 -24.87 -14.66 6.33
C SER A 302 -25.24 -15.90 7.15
N ALA A 303 -25.12 -15.79 8.48
CA ALA A 303 -25.58 -16.80 9.44
C ALA A 303 -27.11 -16.82 9.64
N ALA A 304 -27.82 -15.82 9.09
CA ALA A 304 -29.25 -15.61 9.26
C ALA A 304 -30.08 -16.09 8.05
N GLY A 305 -31.40 -15.82 8.08
CA GLY A 305 -32.27 -16.00 6.94
C GLY A 305 -32.39 -14.72 6.13
N VAL A 306 -31.72 -14.66 4.98
CA VAL A 306 -31.79 -13.51 4.05
C VAL A 306 -33.16 -13.42 3.40
N ASN A 307 -33.77 -12.23 3.42
CA ASN A 307 -35.11 -11.97 2.87
C ASN A 307 -35.04 -11.09 1.61
N VAL A 308 -34.49 -11.61 0.50
CA VAL A 308 -34.25 -10.76 -0.69
C VAL A 308 -35.55 -10.18 -1.27
N THR A 309 -35.54 -8.89 -1.55
CA THR A 309 -36.56 -8.19 -2.35
C THR A 309 -35.89 -7.75 -3.64
N LEU A 310 -36.61 -7.80 -4.77
CA LEU A 310 -36.12 -7.30 -6.05
C LEU A 310 -37.03 -6.16 -6.49
N GLY A 311 -36.53 -4.94 -6.40
CA GLY A 311 -37.25 -3.73 -6.80
C GLY A 311 -37.17 -3.51 -8.32
N THR A 312 -38.30 -3.17 -8.96
CA THR A 312 -38.27 -2.56 -10.30
C THR A 312 -37.96 -1.07 -10.19
N VAL A 313 -36.73 -0.78 -9.74
CA VAL A 313 -36.08 0.54 -9.55
C VAL A 313 -36.72 1.46 -8.49
N ALA A 314 -35.85 2.15 -7.72
CA ALA A 314 -36.10 3.11 -6.63
C ALA A 314 -36.47 2.54 -5.24
N ASN A 315 -35.46 2.51 -4.35
CA ASN A 315 -35.49 2.31 -2.89
C ASN A 315 -36.19 1.06 -2.32
N GLY A 316 -35.40 0.05 -1.89
CA GLY A 316 -35.79 -0.87 -0.79
C GLY A 316 -35.65 -2.39 -1.04
N GLY A 317 -34.89 -3.07 -0.16
CA GLY A 317 -34.76 -4.55 -0.02
C GLY A 317 -33.87 -5.28 -1.05
N VAL A 318 -32.98 -6.24 -0.73
CA VAL A 318 -32.39 -6.69 0.57
C VAL A 318 -30.99 -7.34 0.41
N GLY A 319 -30.14 -7.11 1.43
CA GLY A 319 -28.79 -7.59 1.80
C GLY A 319 -28.78 -8.43 3.11
N SER A 320 -27.69 -8.50 3.89
CA SER A 320 -27.46 -9.62 4.85
C SER A 320 -28.14 -9.49 6.25
N GLY A 321 -28.40 -8.28 6.72
CA GLY A 321 -29.11 -8.00 7.98
C GLY A 321 -30.58 -7.61 7.80
N THR A 322 -31.18 -7.00 8.83
CA THR A 322 -32.59 -6.55 8.78
C THR A 322 -32.72 -5.14 8.24
N GLY A 323 -32.75 -4.96 6.91
CA GLY A 323 -33.24 -3.69 6.32
C GLY A 323 -32.59 -3.21 5.03
N SER A 324 -31.46 -3.82 4.63
CA SER A 324 -30.67 -3.57 3.42
C SER A 324 -31.48 -3.43 2.11
N THR A 325 -30.88 -3.00 0.98
CA THR A 325 -31.55 -2.82 -0.33
C THR A 325 -30.75 -3.32 -1.56
N ALA A 326 -31.42 -3.71 -2.67
CA ALA A 326 -30.76 -4.22 -3.88
C ALA A 326 -31.51 -3.89 -5.19
N ALA A 327 -30.80 -3.43 -6.22
CA ALA A 327 -31.29 -3.16 -7.58
C ALA A 327 -30.37 -3.78 -8.66
N ALA A 328 -30.88 -3.92 -9.89
CA ALA A 328 -30.25 -4.58 -11.08
C ALA A 328 -29.91 -6.09 -10.95
N ILE A 329 -29.50 -6.55 -9.77
CA ILE A 329 -28.75 -7.78 -9.53
C ILE A 329 -29.53 -9.12 -9.66
N THR A 330 -28.82 -10.15 -10.15
CA THR A 330 -29.21 -11.57 -10.09
C THR A 330 -28.79 -12.24 -8.76
N ILE A 331 -29.72 -12.93 -8.10
CA ILE A 331 -29.45 -13.55 -6.78
C ILE A 331 -28.85 -14.97 -6.92
N ALA A 332 -27.59 -15.15 -6.52
CA ALA A 332 -26.94 -16.46 -6.45
C ALA A 332 -27.07 -17.10 -5.05
N THR A 333 -28.23 -17.73 -4.77
CA THR A 333 -28.38 -18.52 -3.52
C THR A 333 -27.59 -19.83 -3.57
N SER A 334 -26.36 -19.85 -3.03
CA SER A 334 -25.53 -21.05 -2.95
C SER A 334 -26.02 -22.04 -1.87
N ARG A 335 -27.17 -22.68 -2.09
CA ARG A 335 -27.61 -23.87 -1.34
C ARG A 335 -28.07 -24.99 -2.27
N THR A 336 -27.12 -25.65 -2.93
CA THR A 336 -27.36 -27.00 -3.48
C THR A 336 -27.42 -28.03 -2.37
N TRP A 337 -28.48 -28.02 -1.55
CA TRP A 337 -28.90 -29.23 -0.83
C TRP A 337 -30.15 -29.80 -1.48
N SER A 338 -29.95 -30.92 -2.17
CA SER A 338 -31.03 -31.69 -2.77
C SER A 338 -31.91 -32.35 -1.70
N ASP A 339 -32.93 -31.65 -1.18
CA ASP A 339 -34.04 -32.32 -0.51
C ASP A 339 -35.07 -32.83 -1.53
N ARG A 340 -34.76 -34.00 -2.12
CA ARG A 340 -35.80 -34.87 -2.67
C ARG A 340 -36.38 -35.74 -1.56
N THR A 341 -37.17 -35.14 -0.67
CA THR A 341 -38.24 -35.85 0.05
C THR A 341 -39.44 -35.95 -0.92
N PRO A 342 -39.77 -37.15 -1.44
CA PRO A 342 -40.92 -37.28 -2.31
C PRO A 342 -42.21 -37.02 -1.50
N ALA A 343 -43.07 -36.16 -2.03
CA ALA A 343 -44.32 -35.78 -1.37
C ALA A 343 -45.14 -37.00 -0.91
N THR A 344 -45.71 -36.88 0.28
CA THR A 344 -46.58 -37.89 0.88
C THR A 344 -47.79 -38.19 0.00
N ALA A 345 -47.91 -39.42 -0.50
CA ALA A 345 -49.11 -39.92 -1.14
C ALA A 345 -49.50 -41.30 -0.58
N SER A 346 -50.63 -41.36 0.10
CA SER A 346 -51.31 -42.57 0.57
C SER A 346 -52.77 -42.20 0.90
N PRO A 347 -53.77 -43.11 0.83
CA PRO A 347 -53.69 -44.54 0.53
C PRO A 347 -54.65 -45.05 -0.58
N ALA A 348 -54.37 -46.22 -1.15
CA ALA A 348 -55.42 -47.10 -1.74
C ALA A 348 -55.00 -48.60 -1.81
N THR A 349 -55.66 -49.40 -0.98
CA THR A 349 -56.07 -50.82 -1.21
C THR A 349 -55.06 -51.91 -1.65
N ARG A 350 -54.83 -52.87 -0.74
CA ARG A 350 -54.36 -54.27 -0.99
C ARG A 350 -55.50 -55.12 -1.63
N PRO A 351 -55.22 -56.22 -2.37
CA PRO A 351 -54.77 -57.52 -1.80
C PRO A 351 -53.61 -58.20 -2.59
N ALA A 352 -52.70 -58.96 -1.94
CA ALA A 352 -52.63 -60.44 -1.84
C ALA A 352 -52.43 -61.19 -3.20
N THR A 353 -51.59 -62.22 -3.40
CA THR A 353 -50.99 -63.28 -2.54
C THR A 353 -49.64 -63.85 -3.07
N SER A 354 -49.01 -64.73 -2.27
CA SER A 354 -48.17 -65.92 -2.64
C SER A 354 -46.76 -65.79 -3.25
N SER A 355 -45.77 -66.27 -2.49
CA SER A 355 -44.44 -66.76 -2.93
C SER A 355 -44.54 -68.00 -3.85
N PRO A 356 -43.48 -68.39 -4.61
CA PRO A 356 -42.39 -69.19 -4.03
C PRO A 356 -40.94 -68.99 -4.58
N VAL A 357 -39.96 -69.13 -3.68
CA VAL A 357 -38.78 -70.05 -3.70
C VAL A 357 -38.07 -70.38 -5.05
N PHE A 358 -36.76 -70.08 -5.21
CA PHE A 358 -35.64 -71.08 -5.26
C PHE A 358 -34.21 -70.51 -5.51
N ARG A 359 -33.28 -70.96 -4.66
CA ARG A 359 -31.80 -71.03 -4.70
C ARG A 359 -30.94 -70.45 -5.86
N ALA A 360 -30.00 -69.61 -5.45
CA ALA A 360 -28.52 -69.78 -5.49
C ALA A 360 -27.76 -70.22 -6.76
N ARG A 361 -26.64 -69.52 -7.02
CA ARG A 361 -25.31 -70.15 -7.12
C ARG A 361 -24.19 -69.21 -6.69
N THR A 362 -23.16 -69.79 -6.09
CA THR A 362 -21.93 -69.14 -5.62
C THR A 362 -20.83 -69.20 -6.67
N ARG A 363 -20.09 -68.10 -6.86
CA ARG A 363 -18.70 -67.99 -6.38
C ARG A 363 -18.26 -66.53 -6.38
#